data_AF-A0AAN4ZLP6-F1
#
_entry.id   AF-A0AAN4ZLP6-F1
#
_cell.length_a   1.000
_cell.length_b   1.000
_cell.length_c   1.000
_cell.angle_alpha   90.00
_cell.angle_beta   90.00
_cell.angle_gamma   90.00
#
_symmetry.space_group_name_H-M   'P 1'
#
loop_
_entity.id
_entity.type
_entity.pdbx_description
1 polymer ?
#
loop_
_entity_poly.entity_id
_entity_poly.type
_entity_poly.pdbx_seq_one_letter_code
_entity_poly.pdbx_strand_id
1 'polypeptide(L)'
;PYRPFTGLKEDFARRFAVYKSDWTDGFTDLQSISKKCSTVFFLLCAILPTSIAYGMLNDGNTQGLINVQKVIIGQAIGGVFFAVFGGQPMLVLSTTAPLSIYIHVIYNIAESTGWPFFRLYTCVGLWCQVFLILAAIFQAADLIKFTRRSTEEMFSLFIATALTYKAIHATIHAYTSNFEGCFPESLEGDCLPQSALLSILLLLLTCWFSVSIDAFRNQSLFSKGLRNLIADYAVPIAMLFSVLVASLLFFNVPSEQLSNHNDIKYTK
;
A
#
# COMPACT_ATOMS: atom_id res chain seq x y z
N PRO A 1 4.67 34.62 -23.39
CA PRO A 1 3.28 34.33 -23.84
C PRO A 1 2.93 32.90 -23.46
N TYR A 2 1.85 32.71 -22.71
CA TYR A 2 1.38 31.39 -22.33
C TYR A 2 1.00 30.59 -23.59
N ARG A 3 1.63 29.42 -23.79
CA ARG A 3 1.38 28.54 -24.93
C ARG A 3 0.75 27.26 -24.40
N PRO A 4 -0.54 27.00 -24.68
CA PRO A 4 -1.18 25.77 -24.22
C PRO A 4 -0.48 24.55 -24.83
N PHE A 5 -0.50 23.43 -24.11
CA PHE A 5 0.10 22.14 -24.52
C PHE A 5 1.63 22.08 -24.65
N THR A 6 2.38 23.17 -24.47
CA THR A 6 3.85 23.14 -24.61
C THR A 6 4.50 22.15 -23.64
N GLY A 7 4.16 22.21 -22.35
CA GLY A 7 4.66 21.24 -21.35
C GLY A 7 4.37 19.78 -21.72
N LEU A 8 3.13 19.48 -22.12
CA LEU A 8 2.73 18.12 -22.51
C LEU A 8 3.54 17.59 -23.71
N LYS A 9 3.80 18.43 -24.72
CA LYS A 9 4.62 18.05 -25.89
C LYS A 9 6.07 17.75 -25.49
N GLU A 10 6.63 18.58 -24.62
CA GLU A 10 8.00 18.40 -24.13
C GLU A 10 8.13 17.14 -23.27
N ASP A 11 7.18 16.90 -22.36
CA ASP A 11 7.12 15.70 -21.53
C ASP A 11 7.01 14.44 -22.39
N PHE A 12 6.12 14.45 -23.39
CA PHE A 12 5.95 13.33 -24.29
C PHE A 12 7.22 13.06 -25.10
N ALA A 13 7.85 14.10 -25.68
CA ALA A 13 9.08 13.95 -26.45
C ALA A 13 10.23 13.39 -25.60
N ARG A 14 10.39 13.89 -24.36
CA ARG A 14 11.39 13.37 -23.41
C ARG A 14 11.14 11.90 -23.07
N ARG A 15 9.89 11.55 -22.76
CA ARG A 15 9.53 10.18 -22.36
C ARG A 15 9.66 9.20 -23.51
N PHE A 16 9.22 9.58 -24.71
CA PHE A 16 9.23 8.73 -25.89
C PHE A 16 10.66 8.34 -26.30
N ALA A 17 11.64 9.24 -26.13
CA ALA A 17 13.04 8.98 -26.46
C ALA A 17 13.66 7.81 -25.67
N VAL A 18 13.24 7.62 -24.41
CA VAL A 18 13.77 6.55 -23.51
C VAL A 18 12.84 5.34 -23.39
N TYR A 19 11.59 5.44 -23.86
CA TYR A 19 10.59 4.39 -23.65
C TYR A 19 11.01 3.00 -24.14
N LYS A 20 11.77 2.93 -25.24
CA LYS A 20 12.27 1.66 -25.77
C LYS A 20 13.30 1.02 -24.85
N SER A 21 14.18 1.80 -24.22
CA SER A 21 15.24 1.27 -23.34
C SER A 21 14.65 0.71 -22.05
N ASP A 22 13.58 1.31 -21.52
CA ASP A 22 12.91 0.84 -20.29
C ASP A 22 12.49 -0.64 -20.34
N TRP A 23 12.15 -1.17 -21.52
CA TRP A 23 11.79 -2.59 -21.69
C TRP A 23 13.00 -3.53 -21.76
N THR A 24 14.18 -3.00 -22.13
CA THR A 24 15.40 -3.79 -22.33
C THR A 24 16.40 -3.69 -21.18
N ASP A 25 16.44 -2.55 -20.49
CA ASP A 25 17.45 -2.24 -19.46
C ASP A 25 17.38 -3.19 -18.26
N GLY A 26 16.21 -3.78 -17.98
CA GLY A 26 16.04 -4.79 -16.93
C GLY A 26 16.55 -6.20 -17.27
N PHE A 27 17.13 -6.40 -18.46
CA PHE A 27 17.57 -7.72 -18.97
C PHE A 27 19.02 -7.72 -19.49
N THR A 28 19.75 -6.60 -19.39
CA THR A 28 21.10 -6.46 -19.93
C THR A 28 22.15 -7.31 -19.23
N ASP A 29 21.99 -7.53 -17.93
CA ASP A 29 22.99 -8.16 -17.08
C ASP A 29 22.34 -8.90 -15.91
N LEU A 30 23.05 -9.91 -15.38
CA LEU A 30 22.53 -10.78 -14.32
C LEU A 30 22.21 -9.99 -13.03
N GLN A 31 22.94 -8.91 -12.76
CA GLN A 31 22.66 -8.05 -11.61
C GLN A 31 21.37 -7.26 -11.80
N SER A 32 21.14 -6.70 -12.99
CA SER A 32 19.87 -6.03 -13.32
C SER A 32 18.67 -6.98 -13.25
N ILE A 33 18.80 -8.22 -13.73
CA ILE A 33 17.75 -9.24 -13.61
C ILE A 33 17.47 -9.55 -12.13
N SER A 34 18.52 -9.77 -11.34
CA SER A 34 18.40 -10.03 -9.90
C SER A 34 17.72 -8.89 -9.15
N LYS A 35 18.13 -7.64 -9.41
CA LYS A 35 17.54 -6.44 -8.81
C LYS A 35 16.08 -6.30 -9.21
N LYS A 36 15.74 -6.48 -10.49
CA LYS A 36 14.36 -6.43 -10.98
C LYS A 36 13.49 -7.46 -10.23
N CYS A 37 13.91 -8.71 -10.16
CA CYS A 37 13.17 -9.75 -9.45
C CYS A 37 13.00 -9.41 -7.96
N SER A 38 14.06 -8.90 -7.32
CA SER A 38 14.02 -8.50 -5.91
C SER A 38 13.07 -7.34 -5.66
N THR A 39 13.13 -6.30 -6.48
CA THR A 39 12.25 -5.14 -6.38
C THR A 39 10.80 -5.53 -6.65
N VAL A 40 10.52 -6.39 -7.63
CA VAL A 40 9.16 -6.88 -7.90
C VAL A 40 8.60 -7.61 -6.69
N PHE A 41 9.36 -8.52 -6.09
CA PHE A 41 8.91 -9.28 -4.94
C PHE A 41 8.75 -8.40 -3.69
N PHE A 42 9.71 -7.51 -3.44
CA PHE A 42 9.64 -6.52 -2.35
C PHE A 42 8.40 -5.63 -2.47
N LEU A 43 8.16 -5.05 -3.64
CA LEU A 43 7.00 -4.20 -3.89
C LEU A 43 5.70 -4.98 -3.75
N LEU A 44 5.64 -6.24 -4.20
CA LEU A 44 4.46 -7.08 -4.03
C LEU A 44 4.13 -7.29 -2.54
N CYS A 45 5.14 -7.64 -1.72
CA CYS A 45 4.97 -7.81 -0.28
C CYS A 45 4.64 -6.51 0.46
N ALA A 46 5.09 -5.35 -0.04
CA ALA A 46 4.79 -4.06 0.57
C ALA A 46 3.39 -3.53 0.18
N ILE A 47 3.02 -3.66 -1.09
CA ILE A 47 1.80 -3.05 -1.64
C ILE A 47 0.57 -3.88 -1.28
N LEU A 48 0.61 -5.21 -1.42
CA LEU A 48 -0.57 -6.06 -1.19
C LEU A 48 -1.20 -5.85 0.20
N PRO A 49 -0.45 -5.90 1.33
CA PRO A 49 -1.04 -5.66 2.64
C PRO A 49 -1.66 -4.28 2.78
N THR A 50 -1.05 -3.25 2.20
CA THR A 50 -1.62 -1.89 2.23
C THR A 50 -2.91 -1.79 1.43
N SER A 51 -2.96 -2.40 0.25
CA SER A 51 -4.18 -2.48 -0.57
C SER A 51 -5.30 -3.22 0.14
N ILE A 52 -4.98 -4.29 0.88
CA ILE A 52 -5.97 -5.02 1.66
C ILE A 52 -6.48 -4.18 2.82
N ALA A 53 -5.59 -3.55 3.60
CA ALA A 53 -5.99 -2.72 4.73
C ALA A 53 -6.92 -1.56 4.30
N TYR A 54 -6.58 -0.84 3.23
CA TYR A 54 -7.46 0.20 2.68
C TYR A 54 -8.70 -0.38 2.00
N GLY A 55 -8.62 -1.59 1.46
CA GLY A 55 -9.77 -2.34 0.94
C GLY A 55 -10.79 -2.65 2.03
N MET A 56 -10.35 -3.12 3.20
CA MET A 56 -11.22 -3.40 4.35
C MET A 56 -11.84 -2.12 4.91
N LEU A 57 -11.06 -1.03 4.96
CA LEU A 57 -11.58 0.28 5.37
C LEU A 57 -12.67 0.78 4.41
N ASN A 58 -12.46 0.63 3.10
CA ASN A 58 -13.47 1.01 2.10
C ASN A 58 -14.70 0.11 2.12
N ASP A 59 -14.53 -1.18 2.42
CA ASP A 59 -15.63 -2.13 2.58
C ASP A 59 -16.56 -1.69 3.72
N GLY A 60 -15.98 -1.37 4.88
CA GLY A 60 -16.74 -0.82 6.02
C GLY A 60 -17.36 0.54 5.73
N ASN A 61 -16.62 1.46 5.10
CA ASN A 61 -17.11 2.80 4.77
C ASN A 61 -18.24 2.85 3.74
N THR A 62 -18.40 1.79 2.94
CA THR A 62 -19.38 1.71 1.85
C THR A 62 -20.36 0.54 2.00
N GLN A 63 -20.45 -0.04 3.20
CA GLN A 63 -21.32 -1.18 3.53
C GLN A 63 -21.20 -2.34 2.52
N GLY A 64 -19.97 -2.69 2.14
CA GLY A 64 -19.70 -3.80 1.24
C GLY A 64 -19.86 -3.50 -0.27
N LEU A 65 -20.05 -2.23 -0.66
CA LEU A 65 -20.09 -1.86 -2.08
C LEU A 65 -18.69 -1.82 -2.73
N ILE A 66 -17.68 -1.34 -2.00
CA ILE A 66 -16.27 -1.33 -2.43
C ILE A 66 -15.47 -2.29 -1.55
N ASN A 67 -15.47 -3.56 -1.94
CA ASN A 67 -14.80 -4.64 -1.22
C ASN A 67 -13.31 -4.68 -1.56
N VAL A 68 -12.55 -5.39 -0.72
CA VAL A 68 -11.10 -5.62 -0.87
C VAL A 68 -10.73 -6.08 -2.28
N GLN A 69 -11.46 -7.03 -2.84
CA GLN A 69 -11.21 -7.56 -4.18
C GLN A 69 -11.28 -6.49 -5.27
N LYS A 70 -12.29 -5.60 -5.19
CA LYS A 70 -12.48 -4.51 -6.16
C LYS A 70 -11.35 -3.49 -6.07
N VAL A 71 -10.85 -3.22 -4.86
CA VAL A 71 -9.70 -2.32 -4.64
C VAL A 71 -8.42 -2.93 -5.22
N ILE A 72 -8.14 -4.21 -4.97
CA ILE A 72 -6.96 -4.89 -5.51
C ILE A 72 -7.00 -4.93 -7.04
N ILE A 73 -8.13 -5.31 -7.63
CA ILE A 73 -8.29 -5.35 -9.10
C ILE A 73 -8.16 -3.95 -9.69
N GLY A 74 -8.81 -2.95 -9.08
CA GLY A 74 -8.73 -1.55 -9.52
C GLY A 74 -7.29 -1.02 -9.49
N GLN A 75 -6.55 -1.33 -8.42
CA GLN A 75 -5.14 -0.93 -8.29
C GLN A 75 -4.24 -1.67 -9.27
N ALA A 76 -4.49 -2.97 -9.54
CA ALA A 76 -3.75 -3.74 -10.53
C ALA A 76 -3.96 -3.19 -11.95
N ILE A 77 -5.21 -2.94 -12.35
CA ILE A 77 -5.53 -2.38 -13.66
C ILE A 77 -4.95 -0.97 -13.81
N GLY A 78 -5.15 -0.11 -12.80
CA GLY A 78 -4.61 1.25 -12.80
C GLY A 78 -3.08 1.27 -12.82
N GLY A 79 -2.44 0.35 -12.09
CA GLY A 79 -0.98 0.17 -12.05
C GLY A 79 -0.41 -0.25 -13.40
N VAL A 80 -1.01 -1.25 -14.07
CA VAL A 80 -0.57 -1.67 -15.41
C VAL A 80 -0.77 -0.54 -16.43
N PHE A 81 -1.92 0.13 -16.39
CA PHE A 81 -2.19 1.25 -17.29
C PHE A 81 -1.17 2.39 -17.09
N PHE A 82 -0.89 2.75 -15.85
CA PHE A 82 0.10 3.78 -15.53
C PHE A 82 1.54 3.34 -15.83
N ALA A 83 1.89 2.06 -15.67
CA ALA A 83 3.21 1.56 -16.04
C ALA A 83 3.47 1.68 -17.56
N VAL A 84 2.44 1.44 -18.38
CA VAL A 84 2.55 1.49 -19.86
C VAL A 84 2.49 2.92 -20.38
N PHE A 85 1.58 3.76 -19.87
CA PHE A 85 1.29 5.09 -20.40
C PHE A 85 1.81 6.26 -19.56
N GLY A 86 2.33 5.99 -18.36
CA GLY A 86 2.79 7.01 -17.43
C GLY A 86 4.09 7.70 -17.84
N GLY A 87 4.23 8.96 -17.42
CA GLY A 87 5.46 9.75 -17.63
C GLY A 87 6.63 9.31 -16.75
N GLN A 88 6.36 8.64 -15.62
CA GLN A 88 7.37 8.18 -14.68
C GLN A 88 6.98 6.81 -14.09
N PRO A 89 7.50 5.69 -14.65
CA PRO A 89 7.10 4.34 -14.26
C PRO A 89 7.62 3.92 -12.87
N MET A 90 8.53 4.70 -12.27
CA MET A 90 9.00 4.48 -10.89
C MET A 90 7.95 4.85 -9.83
N LEU A 91 6.87 5.56 -10.20
CA LEU A 91 5.82 5.92 -9.27
C LEU A 91 4.88 4.73 -9.03
N VAL A 92 4.79 4.31 -7.77
CA VAL A 92 3.91 3.23 -7.33
C VAL A 92 2.53 3.81 -6.99
N LEU A 93 1.51 3.40 -7.74
CA LEU A 93 0.13 3.76 -7.43
C LEU A 93 -0.39 2.91 -6.28
N SER A 94 -0.87 3.57 -5.22
CA SER A 94 -1.54 2.92 -4.11
C SER A 94 -2.69 3.76 -3.55
N THR A 95 -3.71 3.08 -3.04
CA THR A 95 -4.82 3.72 -2.33
C THR A 95 -4.30 4.34 -1.05
N THR A 96 -4.73 5.56 -0.74
CA THR A 96 -4.33 6.29 0.46
C THR A 96 -5.53 6.61 1.34
N ALA A 97 -5.27 6.96 2.61
CA ALA A 97 -6.33 7.35 3.53
C ALA A 97 -7.20 8.52 3.04
N PRO A 98 -6.64 9.62 2.49
CA PRO A 98 -7.46 10.71 1.97
C PRO A 98 -8.46 10.26 0.90
N LEU A 99 -8.04 9.35 0.01
CA LEU A 99 -8.94 8.78 -0.99
C LEU A 99 -10.05 7.92 -0.35
N SER A 100 -9.73 7.16 0.71
CA SER A 100 -10.71 6.34 1.44
C SER A 100 -11.76 7.21 2.16
N ILE A 101 -11.32 8.33 2.76
CA ILE A 101 -12.22 9.32 3.36
C ILE A 101 -13.11 9.96 2.29
N TYR A 102 -12.53 10.29 1.13
CA TYR A 102 -13.27 10.87 0.02
C TYR A 102 -14.38 9.92 -0.50
N ILE A 103 -14.08 8.63 -0.64
CA ILE A 103 -15.06 7.59 -0.99
C ILE A 103 -16.21 7.56 0.04
N HIS A 104 -15.88 7.58 1.33
CA HIS A 104 -16.88 7.59 2.40
C HIS A 104 -17.80 8.83 2.34
N VAL A 105 -17.23 10.01 2.08
CA VAL A 105 -18.02 11.24 1.93
C VAL A 105 -18.98 11.14 0.74
N ILE A 106 -18.54 10.64 -0.41
CA ILE A 106 -19.41 10.43 -1.58
C ILE A 106 -20.52 9.44 -1.25
N TYR A 107 -20.20 8.38 -0.51
CA TYR A 107 -21.19 7.39 -0.07
C TYR A 107 -22.29 8.04 0.79
N ASN A 108 -21.90 8.83 1.81
CA ASN A 108 -22.87 9.51 2.68
C ASN A 108 -23.73 10.54 1.91
N ILE A 109 -23.16 11.22 0.91
CA ILE A 109 -23.92 12.11 0.02
C ILE A 109 -24.90 11.31 -0.83
N ALA A 110 -24.47 10.17 -1.39
CA ALA A 110 -25.35 9.30 -2.17
C ALA A 110 -26.54 8.79 -1.34
N GLU A 111 -26.29 8.38 -0.09
CA GLU A 111 -27.33 7.91 0.83
C GLU A 111 -28.31 9.02 1.21
N SER A 112 -27.81 10.21 1.59
CA SER A 112 -28.66 11.35 1.96
C SER A 112 -29.49 11.91 0.80
N THR A 113 -29.01 11.80 -0.44
CA THR A 113 -29.72 12.24 -1.65
C THR A 113 -30.60 11.14 -2.26
N GLY A 114 -30.44 9.89 -1.85
CA GLY A 114 -31.09 8.72 -2.46
C GLY A 114 -30.55 8.37 -3.85
N TRP A 115 -29.37 8.88 -4.24
CA TRP A 115 -28.77 8.62 -5.54
C TRP A 115 -27.96 7.32 -5.52
N PRO A 116 -27.95 6.51 -6.61
CA PRO A 116 -27.13 5.31 -6.66
C PRO A 116 -25.63 5.65 -6.56
N PHE A 117 -24.98 5.11 -5.52
CA PHE A 117 -23.57 5.40 -5.19
C PHE A 117 -22.63 5.30 -6.39
N PHE A 118 -22.65 4.18 -7.13
CA PHE A 118 -21.75 4.00 -8.29
C PHE A 118 -21.95 5.05 -9.38
N ARG A 119 -23.20 5.51 -9.62
CA ARG A 119 -23.47 6.53 -10.64
C ARG A 119 -22.89 7.88 -10.22
N LEU A 120 -23.08 8.26 -8.95
CA LEU A 120 -22.51 9.47 -8.40
C LEU A 120 -20.97 9.40 -8.42
N TYR A 121 -20.40 8.28 -7.97
CA TYR A 121 -18.96 8.04 -7.95
C TYR A 121 -18.33 8.12 -9.35
N THR A 122 -18.96 7.52 -10.36
CA THR A 122 -18.50 7.65 -11.76
C THR A 122 -18.60 9.09 -12.26
N CYS A 123 -19.67 9.82 -11.97
CA CYS A 123 -19.83 11.22 -12.38
C CYS A 123 -18.72 12.10 -11.79
N VAL A 124 -18.44 11.93 -10.49
CA VAL A 124 -17.35 12.63 -9.80
C VAL A 124 -15.99 12.29 -10.41
N GLY A 125 -15.74 11.01 -10.73
CA GLY A 125 -14.52 10.59 -11.43
C GLY A 125 -14.36 11.21 -12.82
N LEU A 126 -15.44 11.30 -13.61
CA LEU A 126 -15.43 11.94 -14.93
C LEU A 126 -15.13 13.44 -14.83
N TRP A 127 -15.72 14.15 -13.87
CA TRP A 127 -15.39 15.56 -13.62
C TRP A 127 -13.94 15.75 -13.17
N CYS A 128 -13.44 14.87 -12.30
CA CYS A 128 -12.02 14.87 -11.92
C CYS A 128 -11.11 14.73 -13.15
N GLN A 129 -11.43 13.82 -14.07
CA GLN A 129 -10.70 13.65 -15.33
C GLN A 129 -10.73 14.92 -16.19
N VAL A 130 -11.87 15.60 -16.30
CA VAL A 130 -11.98 16.88 -17.01
C VAL A 130 -11.06 17.94 -16.39
N PHE A 131 -11.07 18.09 -15.06
CA PHE A 131 -10.20 19.04 -14.38
C PHE A 131 -8.71 18.71 -14.54
N LEU A 132 -8.34 17.43 -14.53
CA LEU A 132 -6.96 17.01 -14.78
C LEU A 132 -6.51 17.30 -16.21
N ILE A 133 -7.37 17.09 -17.21
CA ILE A 133 -7.08 17.46 -18.60
C ILE A 133 -6.88 18.97 -18.71
N LEU A 134 -7.78 19.77 -18.13
CA LEU A 134 -7.64 21.22 -18.11
C LEU A 134 -6.34 21.65 -17.43
N ALA A 135 -6.02 21.09 -16.26
CA ALA A 135 -4.78 21.37 -15.54
C ALA A 135 -3.53 21.03 -16.37
N ALA A 136 -3.55 19.94 -17.14
CA ALA A 136 -2.47 19.57 -18.04
C ALA A 136 -2.34 20.54 -19.23
N ILE A 137 -3.46 20.98 -19.82
CA ILE A 137 -3.47 22.00 -20.88
C ILE A 137 -2.88 23.30 -20.36
N PHE A 138 -3.33 23.71 -19.15
CA PHE A 138 -2.95 24.93 -18.42
C PHE A 138 -1.56 24.93 -17.77
N GLN A 139 -0.79 23.86 -17.92
CA GLN A 139 0.54 23.72 -17.30
C GLN A 139 0.51 23.98 -15.79
N ALA A 140 -0.56 23.55 -15.10
CA ALA A 140 -0.69 23.70 -13.66
C ALA A 140 0.45 23.01 -12.88
N ALA A 141 1.11 22.03 -13.49
CA ALA A 141 2.30 21.37 -12.95
C ALA A 141 3.46 22.35 -12.67
N ASP A 142 3.54 23.49 -13.37
CA ASP A 142 4.54 24.51 -13.09
C ASP A 142 4.43 25.10 -11.68
N LEU A 143 3.29 24.94 -11.01
CA LEU A 143 3.10 25.34 -9.62
C LEU A 143 4.08 24.63 -8.67
N ILE A 144 4.57 23.44 -9.04
CA ILE A 144 5.57 22.71 -8.24
C ILE A 144 6.86 23.51 -8.05
N LYS A 145 7.18 24.43 -8.97
CA LYS A 145 8.36 25.32 -8.87
C LYS A 145 8.30 26.26 -7.67
N PHE A 146 7.11 26.50 -7.11
CA PHE A 146 6.94 27.29 -5.89
C PHE A 146 7.10 26.45 -4.61
N THR A 147 7.06 25.13 -4.73
CA THR A 147 7.33 24.23 -3.61
C THR A 147 8.81 24.23 -3.30
N ARG A 148 9.15 24.52 -2.04
CA ARG A 148 10.53 24.47 -1.56
C ARG A 148 10.87 23.08 -1.08
N ARG A 149 12.16 22.73 -1.10
CA ARG A 149 12.71 21.51 -0.50
C ARG A 149 12.25 21.31 0.96
N SER A 150 12.16 22.38 1.74
CA SER A 150 11.64 22.31 3.12
C SER A 150 10.21 21.79 3.20
N THR A 151 9.37 22.10 2.21
CA THR A 151 7.99 21.61 2.13
C THR A 151 7.95 20.12 1.78
N GLU A 152 8.85 19.67 0.89
CA GLU A 152 9.01 18.24 0.57
C GLU A 152 9.48 17.44 1.79
N GLU A 153 10.46 17.97 2.53
CA GLU A 153 10.95 17.36 3.77
C GLU A 153 9.85 17.31 4.85
N MET A 154 9.08 18.39 5.05
CA MET A 154 7.92 18.37 5.95
C MET A 154 6.83 17.38 5.52
N PHE A 155 6.55 17.28 4.22
CA PHE A 155 5.54 16.36 3.70
C PHE A 155 5.97 14.89 3.89
N SER A 156 7.24 14.57 3.59
CA SER A 156 7.78 13.23 3.83
C SER A 156 7.77 12.84 5.31
N LEU A 157 8.13 13.77 6.21
CA LEU A 157 8.02 13.56 7.66
C LEU A 157 6.56 13.32 8.08
N PHE A 158 5.62 14.12 7.57
CA PHE A 158 4.20 13.96 7.86
C PHE A 158 3.68 12.56 7.48
N ILE A 159 4.02 12.07 6.28
CA ILE A 159 3.63 10.73 5.84
C ILE A 159 4.28 9.65 6.72
N ALA A 160 5.56 9.79 7.05
CA ALA A 160 6.27 8.84 7.92
C ALA A 160 5.66 8.77 9.33
N THR A 161 5.33 9.92 9.93
CA THR A 161 4.65 9.98 11.23
C THR A 161 3.23 9.40 11.16
N ALA A 162 2.46 9.71 10.11
CA ALA A 162 1.11 9.19 9.93
C ALA A 162 1.08 7.66 9.76
N LEU A 163 2.02 7.09 8.98
CA LEU A 163 2.14 5.64 8.83
C LEU A 163 2.56 4.96 10.15
N THR A 164 3.49 5.56 10.90
CA THR A 164 3.88 5.08 12.22
C THR A 164 2.71 5.09 13.20
N TYR A 165 1.95 6.18 13.26
CA TYR A 165 0.75 6.29 14.10
C TYR A 165 -0.27 5.21 13.75
N LYS A 166 -0.52 4.98 12.46
CA LYS A 166 -1.44 3.93 12.01
C LYS A 166 -0.99 2.53 12.41
N ALA A 167 0.30 2.23 12.30
CA ALA A 167 0.84 0.94 12.72
C ALA A 167 0.65 0.72 14.22
N ILE A 168 0.91 1.75 15.04
CA ILE A 168 0.69 1.71 16.50
C ILE A 168 -0.80 1.52 16.80
N HIS A 169 -1.68 2.32 16.18
CA HIS A 169 -3.12 2.22 16.37
C HIS A 169 -3.66 0.84 15.98
N ALA A 170 -3.20 0.27 14.87
CA ALA A 170 -3.57 -1.09 14.46
C ALA A 170 -3.12 -2.14 15.48
N THR A 171 -1.93 -1.98 16.06
CA THR A 171 -1.42 -2.88 17.10
C THR A 171 -2.24 -2.79 18.39
N ILE A 172 -2.61 -1.58 18.81
CA ILE A 172 -3.47 -1.35 19.98
C ILE A 172 -4.86 -1.94 19.73
N HIS A 173 -5.44 -1.72 18.55
CA HIS A 173 -6.74 -2.28 18.20
C HIS A 173 -6.74 -3.82 18.20
N ALA A 174 -5.70 -4.44 17.64
CA ALA A 174 -5.52 -5.90 17.70
C ALA A 174 -5.38 -6.39 19.15
N TYR A 175 -4.71 -5.62 20.01
CA TYR A 175 -4.61 -5.95 21.43
C TYR A 175 -5.98 -5.83 22.13
N THR A 176 -6.69 -4.71 22.01
CA THR A 176 -7.95 -4.48 22.73
C THR A 176 -9.05 -5.43 22.29
N SER A 177 -9.22 -5.67 20.99
CA SER A 177 -10.26 -6.57 20.46
C SER A 177 -10.15 -8.01 20.98
N ASN A 178 -8.93 -8.54 21.13
CA ASN A 178 -8.70 -9.87 21.66
C ASN A 178 -8.75 -9.94 23.21
N PHE A 179 -8.70 -8.79 23.89
CA PHE A 179 -8.79 -8.66 25.35
C PHE A 179 -10.19 -8.26 25.85
N GLU A 180 -11.04 -7.67 25.02
CA GLU A 180 -12.39 -7.20 25.39
C GLU A 180 -13.30 -8.33 25.90
N GLY A 181 -13.14 -9.56 25.41
CA GLY A 181 -13.87 -10.73 25.92
C GLY A 181 -13.40 -11.25 27.29
N CYS A 182 -12.32 -10.72 27.86
CA CYS A 182 -11.76 -11.18 29.13
C CYS A 182 -12.29 -10.42 30.36
N PHE A 183 -13.09 -9.37 30.16
CA PHE A 183 -13.72 -8.63 31.24
C PHE A 183 -15.12 -9.18 31.55
N PRO A 184 -15.52 -9.28 32.83
CA PRO A 184 -16.78 -9.91 33.23
C PRO A 184 -18.05 -9.14 32.83
N GLU A 185 -17.93 -7.95 32.21
CA GLU A 185 -19.04 -7.09 31.78
C GLU A 185 -19.48 -7.31 30.32
N SER A 186 -18.66 -7.95 29.49
CA SER A 186 -18.91 -8.18 28.05
C SER A 186 -19.41 -9.61 27.81
N LEU A 187 -20.72 -9.76 27.54
CA LEU A 187 -21.38 -11.07 27.37
C LEU A 187 -21.17 -11.72 25.98
N GLU A 188 -20.59 -11.01 25.02
CA GLU A 188 -20.34 -11.48 23.65
C GLU A 188 -18.89 -11.18 23.24
N GLY A 189 -17.97 -12.10 23.51
CA GLY A 189 -16.59 -12.03 23.01
C GLY A 189 -15.74 -13.20 23.47
N ASP A 190 -15.01 -13.84 22.55
CA ASP A 190 -14.05 -14.88 22.89
C ASP A 190 -12.81 -14.26 23.54
N CYS A 191 -12.48 -14.63 24.78
CA CYS A 191 -11.27 -14.18 25.46
C CYS A 191 -10.04 -14.93 24.92
N LEU A 192 -9.27 -14.27 24.04
CA LEU A 192 -8.07 -14.85 23.40
C LEU A 192 -6.82 -13.97 23.61
N PRO A 193 -6.38 -13.76 24.87
CA PRO A 193 -5.22 -12.91 25.18
C PRO A 193 -3.92 -13.45 24.57
N GLN A 194 -3.87 -14.76 24.30
CA GLN A 194 -2.75 -15.44 23.65
C GLN A 194 -2.56 -14.97 22.20
N SER A 195 -3.65 -14.67 21.47
CA SER A 195 -3.61 -14.15 20.09
C SER A 195 -3.02 -12.74 20.05
N ALA A 196 -3.45 -11.85 20.93
CA ALA A 196 -2.92 -10.49 21.03
C ALA A 196 -1.40 -10.46 21.32
N LEU A 197 -0.95 -11.26 22.29
CA LEU A 197 0.47 -11.36 22.64
C LEU A 197 1.29 -11.92 21.47
N LEU A 198 0.75 -12.92 20.77
CA LEU A 198 1.38 -13.49 19.58
C LEU A 198 1.52 -12.46 18.46
N SER A 199 0.48 -11.67 18.17
CA SER A 199 0.52 -10.61 17.15
C SER A 199 1.59 -9.55 17.44
N ILE A 200 1.73 -9.11 18.70
CA ILE A 200 2.79 -8.18 19.11
C ILE A 200 4.17 -8.83 19.00
N LEU A 201 4.31 -10.08 19.43
CA LEU A 201 5.56 -10.83 19.32
C LEU A 201 6.00 -10.97 17.85
N LEU A 202 5.08 -11.32 16.96
CA LEU A 202 5.34 -11.47 15.53
C LEU A 202 5.69 -10.14 14.86
N LEU A 203 5.03 -9.05 15.25
CA LEU A 203 5.36 -7.70 14.78
C LEU A 203 6.81 -7.32 15.15
N LEU A 204 7.17 -7.46 16.42
CA LEU A 204 8.51 -7.14 16.93
C LEU A 204 9.58 -8.04 16.31
N LEU A 205 9.29 -9.35 16.19
CA LEU A 205 10.19 -10.32 15.57
C LEU A 205 10.44 -9.98 14.09
N THR A 206 9.39 -9.69 13.34
CA THR A 206 9.48 -9.33 11.91
C THR A 206 10.29 -8.04 11.74
N CYS A 207 10.03 -7.02 12.57
CA CYS A 207 10.74 -5.75 12.53
C CYS A 207 12.23 -5.93 12.87
N TRP A 208 12.53 -6.60 13.99
CA TRP A 208 13.89 -6.86 14.42
C TRP A 208 14.68 -7.65 13.38
N PHE A 209 14.07 -8.71 12.83
CA PHE A 209 14.73 -9.54 11.84
C PHE A 209 14.93 -8.81 10.50
N SER A 210 13.95 -8.01 10.05
CA SER A 210 14.09 -7.19 8.85
C SER A 210 15.22 -6.17 8.97
N VAL A 211 15.30 -5.45 10.10
CA VAL A 211 16.39 -4.50 10.37
C VAL A 211 17.74 -5.21 10.48
N SER A 212 17.77 -6.38 11.12
CA SER A 212 18.99 -7.20 11.21
C SER A 212 19.47 -7.65 9.83
N ILE A 213 18.56 -8.10 8.95
CA ILE A 213 18.90 -8.49 7.56
C ILE A 213 19.45 -7.29 6.79
N ASP A 214 18.81 -6.12 6.88
CA ASP A 214 19.29 -4.92 6.17
C ASP A 214 20.65 -4.45 6.72
N ALA A 215 20.91 -4.59 8.02
CA ALA A 215 22.20 -4.28 8.62
C ALA A 215 23.36 -5.14 8.08
N PHE A 216 23.08 -6.33 7.50
CA PHE A 216 24.12 -7.10 6.80
C PHE A 216 24.71 -6.34 5.62
N ARG A 217 24.01 -5.35 5.05
CA ARG A 217 24.51 -4.49 3.96
C ARG A 217 25.84 -3.80 4.30
N ASN A 218 26.13 -3.59 5.58
CA ASN A 218 27.35 -2.91 6.03
C ASN A 218 28.44 -3.86 6.53
N GLN A 219 28.17 -5.16 6.62
CA GLN A 219 29.13 -6.15 7.11
C GLN A 219 30.22 -6.45 6.06
N SER A 220 31.46 -6.63 6.52
CA SER A 220 32.64 -6.89 5.68
C SER A 220 32.86 -8.37 5.35
N LEU A 221 32.14 -9.28 6.03
CA LEU A 221 32.38 -10.72 5.99
C LEU A 221 31.96 -11.40 4.67
N PHE A 222 31.09 -10.79 3.87
CA PHE A 222 30.47 -11.39 2.68
C PHE A 222 30.78 -10.64 1.38
N SER A 223 30.62 -11.34 0.24
CA SER A 223 30.77 -10.73 -1.08
C SER A 223 29.69 -9.66 -1.31
N LYS A 224 30.07 -8.58 -2.02
CA LYS A 224 29.19 -7.43 -2.29
C LYS A 224 27.86 -7.84 -2.95
N GLY A 225 27.89 -8.83 -3.85
CA GLY A 225 26.71 -9.33 -4.55
C GLY A 225 25.73 -10.05 -3.62
N LEU A 226 26.21 -10.99 -2.81
CA LEU A 226 25.38 -11.74 -1.86
C LEU A 226 24.77 -10.81 -0.80
N ARG A 227 25.55 -9.85 -0.32
CA ARG A 227 25.13 -8.86 0.67
C ARG A 227 23.99 -7.97 0.17
N ASN A 228 24.11 -7.48 -1.07
CA ASN A 228 23.04 -6.67 -1.67
C ASN A 228 21.80 -7.51 -1.95
N LEU A 229 21.96 -8.73 -2.46
CA LEU A 229 20.85 -9.65 -2.69
C LEU A 229 20.05 -9.89 -1.40
N ILE A 230 20.72 -10.30 -0.32
CA ILE A 230 20.06 -10.58 0.97
C ILE A 230 19.35 -9.34 1.51
N ALA A 231 19.98 -8.17 1.46
CA ALA A 231 19.38 -6.93 1.93
C ALA A 231 18.15 -6.51 1.08
N ASP A 232 18.19 -6.70 -0.24
CA ASP A 232 17.07 -6.37 -1.12
C ASP A 232 15.83 -7.26 -0.87
N TYR A 233 16.00 -8.43 -0.25
CA TYR A 233 14.93 -9.35 0.19
C TYR A 233 14.64 -9.31 1.71
N ALA A 234 15.15 -8.31 2.44
CA ALA A 234 15.05 -8.26 3.90
C ALA A 234 13.60 -8.37 4.43
N VAL A 235 12.69 -7.54 3.93
CA VAL A 235 11.30 -7.49 4.39
C VAL A 235 10.55 -8.80 4.07
N PRO A 236 10.57 -9.33 2.83
CA PRO A 236 9.91 -10.60 2.54
C PRO A 236 10.49 -11.80 3.31
N ILE A 237 11.82 -11.89 3.44
CA ILE A 237 12.45 -12.97 4.21
C ILE A 237 12.02 -12.89 5.68
N ALA A 238 11.95 -11.68 6.25
CA ALA A 238 11.49 -11.49 7.62
C ALA A 238 10.02 -11.87 7.83
N MET A 239 9.15 -11.53 6.86
CA MET A 239 7.75 -11.93 6.89
C MET A 239 7.58 -13.46 6.81
N LEU A 240 8.31 -14.13 5.91
CA LEU A 240 8.27 -15.59 5.81
C LEU A 240 8.80 -16.26 7.06
N PHE A 241 9.89 -15.72 7.63
CA PHE A 241 10.47 -16.25 8.86
C PHE A 241 9.50 -16.11 10.04
N SER A 242 8.85 -14.96 10.22
CA SER A 242 7.89 -14.78 11.31
C SER A 242 6.64 -15.66 11.16
N VAL A 243 6.13 -15.83 9.94
CA VAL A 243 5.02 -16.77 9.66
C VAL A 243 5.43 -18.22 9.92
N LEU A 244 6.67 -18.61 9.59
CA LEU A 244 7.18 -19.94 9.89
C LEU A 244 7.32 -20.18 11.39
N VAL A 245 7.82 -19.18 12.14
CA VAL A 245 7.88 -19.23 13.60
C VAL A 245 6.47 -19.35 14.21
N ALA A 246 5.51 -18.56 13.73
CA ALA A 246 4.12 -18.62 14.16
C ALA A 246 3.53 -20.02 13.95
N SER A 247 3.69 -20.57 12.75
CA SER A 247 3.10 -21.87 12.38
C SER A 247 3.76 -23.07 13.05
N LEU A 248 5.07 -23.03 13.33
CA LEU A 248 5.77 -24.15 13.98
C LEU A 248 5.68 -24.13 15.51
N LEU A 249 5.81 -22.95 16.12
CA LEU A 249 5.86 -22.84 17.60
C LEU A 249 4.48 -22.58 18.22
N PHE A 250 3.57 -21.92 17.49
CA PHE A 250 2.29 -21.44 18.02
C PHE A 250 1.08 -21.99 17.24
N PHE A 251 1.16 -23.23 16.75
CA PHE A 251 0.09 -23.87 15.98
C PHE A 251 -1.24 -24.01 16.74
N ASN A 252 -1.20 -23.99 18.07
CA ASN A 252 -2.39 -24.09 18.93
C ASN A 252 -3.06 -22.75 19.22
N VAL A 253 -2.46 -21.61 18.81
CA VAL A 253 -3.00 -20.28 19.09
C VAL A 253 -3.75 -19.79 17.84
N PRO A 254 -5.03 -19.43 17.94
CA PRO A 254 -5.75 -18.84 16.82
C PRO A 254 -5.08 -17.51 16.46
N SER A 255 -4.74 -17.33 15.19
CA SER A 255 -4.18 -16.09 14.65
C SER A 255 -5.24 -15.37 13.82
N GLU A 256 -5.23 -14.04 13.84
CA GLU A 256 -6.07 -13.24 12.97
C GLU A 256 -5.66 -13.46 11.51
N GLN A 257 -6.45 -14.25 10.80
CA GLN A 257 -6.30 -14.43 9.37
C GLN A 257 -7.08 -13.35 8.62
N LEU A 258 -6.56 -12.97 7.47
CA LEU A 258 -7.28 -12.15 6.50
C LEU A 258 -8.63 -12.81 6.21
N SER A 259 -9.72 -12.17 6.63
CA SER A 259 -11.07 -12.68 6.45
C SER A 259 -11.34 -12.91 4.96
N ASN A 260 -11.47 -14.18 4.58
CA ASN A 260 -12.00 -14.54 3.28
C ASN A 260 -13.46 -14.10 3.25
N HIS A 261 -13.84 -13.32 2.23
CA HIS A 261 -15.19 -12.79 2.05
C HIS A 261 -16.26 -13.87 1.77
N ASN A 262 -15.92 -15.15 1.91
CA ASN A 262 -16.83 -16.27 1.89
C ASN A 262 -16.70 -16.99 3.24
N ASP A 263 -17.80 -17.04 3.98
CA ASP A 263 -18.00 -17.74 5.26
C ASP A 263 -17.71 -16.93 6.53
N ILE A 264 -18.65 -16.02 6.84
CA ILE A 264 -19.19 -15.95 8.20
C ILE A 264 -19.95 -17.26 8.46
N LYS A 265 -19.20 -18.33 8.72
CA LYS A 265 -19.69 -19.52 9.43
C LYS A 265 -18.56 -19.97 10.34
N TYR A 266 -18.72 -19.68 11.62
CA TYR A 266 -18.06 -20.42 12.69
C TYR A 266 -18.41 -21.90 12.51
N THR A 267 -17.52 -22.69 11.91
CA THR A 267 -17.54 -24.14 12.07
C THR A 267 -16.68 -24.46 13.29
N LYS A 268 -17.35 -25.13 14.23
CA LYS A 268 -16.84 -25.66 15.51
C LYS A 268 -15.44 -26.27 15.44
#